data_AF-F4QBH3-F1
#
_entry.id   AF-F4QBH3-F1
#
_cell.length_a   1.000
_cell.length_b   1.000
_cell.length_c   1.000
_cell.angle_alpha   90.00
_cell.angle_beta   90.00
_cell.angle_gamma   90.00
#
_symmetry.space_group_name_H-M   'P 1'
#
loop_
_entity.id
_entity.type
_entity.pdbx_description
1 polymer ?
#
loop_
_entity_poly.entity_id
_entity_poly.type
_entity_poly.pdbx_seq_one_letter_code
_entity_poly.pdbx_strand_id
1 'polypeptide(L)'
;MDIHDPIIGILSISIAEARGLPKMDLNGFADPFVSVTFGGNKIHKTATIKKSLSPSWNEQFNVIIRESQSNYTMTFTVWDWDKATQNDLIGNVEIEIANILKSQQQQQQQQDSWYNIIKKEKERGELHLTFKVVTHQEVNTAFWSSICRHFSHMDNEELNITDFTALITSVDETFPEPDINLLFEAADTNRDGSIQLNELENFFTNTSTGEDLSNRLLSGNPNLIWDVYAISDSYSTIADNILHYKSSGSLKSLPGHEPNRKVKVILVHNRETGKLEEEKVPHYIEVALRVMYATSSGRSAVNKQQVKKLLKYLTAKTGRKYNSPESIKEIAPFIKFHNLNIDEILDPIITFHNFNEFFIRKLKTSARPIFEPMNPKICVSPADCRMNVYSSIDIAKQLWIKGKGFNLVSLLQNEQLAEQYQGGSLVIARLSPQDYHRFHSPVDGIAGPTTPIDGNYFTVNPVAVNQEDIDVYTENKRAYTIVQSEEFGQVIFIAVGATMVGSINVSVAENQKVQKGDEFGWFSFGGSTILLLFAPNTIEFDKDLLVNSNKPIETYIKVGDSIGKSLKN
;
A
#
# COMPACT_ATOMS: atom_id res chain seq x y z
N MET A 1 5.05 -22.68 24.14
CA MET A 1 6.44 -22.96 23.75
C MET A 1 7.26 -22.91 25.00
N ASP A 2 8.08 -23.94 25.23
CA ASP A 2 9.01 -23.95 26.34
C ASP A 2 10.12 -22.92 26.06
N ILE A 3 10.21 -21.87 26.87
CA ILE A 3 11.16 -20.76 26.69
C ILE A 3 12.60 -21.25 26.98
N HIS A 4 12.74 -22.49 27.45
CA HIS A 4 14.00 -23.12 27.84
C HIS A 4 14.69 -23.94 26.74
N ASP A 5 14.10 -24.11 25.54
CA ASP A 5 14.75 -24.82 24.40
C ASP A 5 15.35 -23.82 23.40
N PRO A 6 16.68 -23.62 23.38
CA PRO A 6 17.34 -22.57 22.60
C PRO A 6 17.14 -22.75 21.09
N ILE A 7 17.07 -21.63 20.37
CA ILE A 7 17.07 -21.61 18.91
C ILE A 7 18.53 -21.69 18.42
N ILE A 8 18.85 -22.71 17.62
CA ILE A 8 20.16 -22.85 16.98
C ILE A 8 20.26 -21.91 15.76
N GLY A 9 19.17 -21.78 15.01
CA GLY A 9 19.11 -20.92 13.83
C GLY A 9 17.86 -21.19 13.00
N ILE A 10 17.79 -20.55 11.83
CA ILE A 10 16.73 -20.79 10.84
C ILE A 10 17.30 -21.58 9.69
N LEU A 11 16.68 -22.70 9.35
CA LEU A 11 17.00 -23.44 8.14
C LEU A 11 16.12 -22.91 7.00
N SER A 12 16.74 -22.24 6.03
CA SER A 12 16.12 -21.82 4.79
C SER A 12 16.26 -22.93 3.75
N ILE A 13 15.14 -23.38 3.20
CA ILE A 13 15.04 -24.57 2.38
C ILE A 13 14.41 -24.20 1.04
N SER A 14 15.10 -24.50 -0.06
CA SER A 14 14.54 -24.38 -1.41
C SER A 14 14.29 -25.77 -1.99
N ILE A 15 13.09 -25.94 -2.54
CA ILE A 15 12.68 -27.09 -3.35
C ILE A 15 12.62 -26.59 -4.79
N ALA A 16 13.72 -26.78 -5.52
CA ALA A 16 13.88 -26.24 -6.86
C ALA A 16 13.09 -27.07 -7.88
N GLU A 17 13.50 -28.32 -8.08
CA GLU A 17 12.95 -29.18 -9.11
C GLU A 17 13.16 -30.67 -8.80
N ALA A 18 12.46 -31.54 -9.53
CA ALA A 18 12.74 -32.98 -9.56
C ALA A 18 12.99 -33.43 -11.00
N ARG A 19 13.62 -34.59 -11.16
CA ARG A 19 13.84 -35.21 -12.47
C ARG A 19 13.76 -36.72 -12.43
N GLY A 20 13.40 -37.31 -13.56
CA GLY A 20 13.36 -38.77 -13.71
C GLY A 20 12.27 -39.46 -12.89
N LEU A 21 11.17 -38.75 -12.60
CA LEU A 21 10.05 -39.33 -11.86
C LEU A 21 9.39 -40.46 -12.69
N PRO A 22 8.89 -41.53 -12.05
CA PRO A 22 8.16 -42.58 -12.74
C PRO A 22 6.81 -42.07 -13.26
N LYS A 23 6.31 -42.70 -14.32
CA LYS A 23 4.94 -42.52 -14.79
C LYS A 23 4.00 -43.15 -13.78
N MET A 24 3.02 -42.38 -13.31
CA MET A 24 2.09 -42.80 -12.27
C MET A 24 0.65 -42.83 -12.81
N ASP A 25 0.32 -41.90 -13.71
CA ASP A 25 -0.95 -41.84 -14.42
C ASP A 25 -1.02 -42.71 -15.68
N LEU A 26 -2.24 -43.12 -16.05
CA LEU A 26 -2.58 -43.75 -17.34
C LEU A 26 -2.22 -42.89 -18.56
N ASN A 27 -2.12 -41.57 -18.40
CA ASN A 27 -1.74 -40.62 -19.45
C ASN A 27 -0.23 -40.63 -19.74
N GLY A 28 0.56 -41.37 -18.95
CA GLY A 28 2.01 -41.50 -19.10
C GLY A 28 2.84 -40.39 -18.44
N PHE A 29 2.25 -39.60 -17.55
CA PHE A 29 2.89 -38.55 -16.74
C PHE A 29 2.59 -38.74 -15.24
N ALA A 30 2.88 -37.72 -14.44
CA ALA A 30 2.49 -37.56 -13.04
C ALA A 30 2.09 -36.08 -12.83
N ASP A 31 1.34 -35.80 -11.78
CA ASP A 31 0.99 -34.50 -11.23
C ASP A 31 1.72 -34.28 -9.87
N PRO A 32 3.07 -34.15 -9.85
CA PRO A 32 3.84 -34.21 -8.62
C PRO A 32 3.70 -32.98 -7.71
N PHE A 33 3.72 -33.23 -6.40
CA PHE A 33 3.95 -32.23 -5.33
C PHE A 33 4.81 -32.80 -4.21
N VAL A 34 5.45 -31.93 -3.42
CA VAL A 34 6.28 -32.31 -2.27
C VAL A 34 5.59 -31.93 -0.97
N SER A 35 5.58 -32.85 -0.01
CA SER A 35 5.10 -32.63 1.36
C SER A 35 6.28 -32.78 2.31
N VAL A 36 6.57 -31.74 3.10
CA VAL A 36 7.71 -31.74 4.03
C VAL A 36 7.22 -31.98 5.46
N THR A 37 7.86 -32.92 6.16
CA THR A 37 7.55 -33.27 7.56
C THR A 37 8.79 -33.10 8.42
N PHE A 38 8.62 -32.50 9.60
CA PHE A 38 9.67 -32.30 10.58
C PHE A 38 9.12 -32.42 12.00
N GLY A 39 9.78 -33.21 12.86
CA GLY A 39 9.31 -33.45 14.24
C GLY A 39 7.90 -34.06 14.32
N GLY A 40 7.52 -34.86 13.32
CA GLY A 40 6.19 -35.47 13.21
C GLY A 40 5.09 -34.55 12.65
N ASN A 41 5.39 -33.27 12.38
CA ASN A 41 4.42 -32.32 11.85
C ASN A 41 4.69 -32.03 10.37
N LYS A 42 3.63 -31.89 9.57
CA LYS A 42 3.73 -31.38 8.20
C LYS A 42 3.97 -29.87 8.26
N ILE A 43 5.11 -29.42 7.73
CA ILE A 43 5.56 -28.03 7.82
C ILE A 43 5.50 -27.28 6.48
N HIS A 44 5.51 -27.98 5.35
CA HIS A 44 5.38 -27.36 4.02
C HIS A 44 4.68 -28.31 3.03
N LYS A 45 4.02 -27.73 2.03
CA LYS A 45 3.51 -28.47 0.86
C LYS A 45 3.63 -27.59 -0.38
N THR A 46 4.28 -28.10 -1.42
CA THR A 46 4.40 -27.38 -2.69
C THR A 46 3.13 -27.41 -3.53
N ALA A 47 3.06 -26.52 -4.51
CA ALA A 47 2.07 -26.56 -5.57
C ALA A 47 2.18 -27.88 -6.36
N THR A 48 1.03 -28.33 -6.86
CA THR A 48 0.97 -29.48 -7.76
C THR A 48 1.29 -29.03 -9.19
N ILE A 49 2.35 -29.58 -9.79
CA ILE A 49 2.68 -29.35 -11.19
C ILE A 49 2.05 -30.47 -12.00
N LYS A 50 1.21 -30.14 -12.99
CA LYS A 50 0.48 -31.16 -13.75
C LYS A 50 1.30 -31.72 -14.92
N LYS A 51 1.14 -33.00 -15.18
CA LYS A 51 1.66 -33.73 -16.34
C LYS A 51 3.16 -33.55 -16.55
N SER A 52 3.96 -33.74 -15.51
CA SER A 52 5.41 -33.62 -15.58
C SER A 52 6.12 -34.75 -14.83
N LEU A 53 7.20 -35.27 -15.42
CA LEU A 53 8.16 -36.17 -14.78
C LEU A 53 9.45 -35.45 -14.35
N SER A 54 9.54 -34.15 -14.68
CA SER A 54 10.62 -33.26 -14.27
C SER A 54 10.02 -31.90 -13.86
N PRO A 55 9.27 -31.84 -12.74
CA PRO A 55 8.62 -30.61 -12.29
C PRO A 55 9.63 -29.61 -11.73
N SER A 56 9.37 -28.31 -11.92
CA SER A 56 10.08 -27.23 -11.24
C SER A 56 9.09 -26.45 -10.38
N TRP A 57 9.32 -26.43 -9.07
CA TRP A 57 8.50 -25.69 -8.10
C TRP A 57 9.10 -24.33 -7.77
N ASN A 58 10.43 -24.27 -7.60
CA ASN A 58 11.15 -23.07 -7.18
C ASN A 58 10.53 -22.43 -5.92
N GLU A 59 10.12 -23.26 -4.97
CA GLU A 59 9.52 -22.80 -3.72
C GLU A 59 10.56 -22.78 -2.61
N GLN A 60 10.42 -21.82 -1.69
CA GLN A 60 11.31 -21.66 -0.55
C GLN A 60 10.49 -21.42 0.72
N PHE A 61 10.96 -21.98 1.84
CA PHE A 61 10.37 -21.78 3.15
C PHE A 61 11.44 -21.84 4.24
N ASN A 62 11.13 -21.32 5.42
CA ASN A 62 12.04 -21.25 6.55
C ASN A 62 11.50 -22.09 7.73
N VAL A 63 12.41 -22.71 8.48
CA VAL A 63 12.08 -23.51 9.66
C VAL A 63 13.01 -23.12 10.80
N ILE A 64 12.45 -22.81 11.97
CA ILE A 64 13.23 -22.59 13.19
C ILE A 64 13.72 -23.95 13.68
N ILE A 65 15.04 -24.08 13.87
CA ILE A 65 15.66 -25.27 14.43
C ILE A 65 16.03 -25.00 15.87
N ARG A 66 15.50 -25.82 16.78
CA ARG A 66 15.85 -25.78 18.21
C ARG A 66 16.90 -26.81 18.58
N GLU A 67 17.54 -26.62 19.73
CA GLU A 67 18.58 -27.51 20.22
C GLU A 67 18.09 -28.96 20.37
N SER A 68 16.89 -29.15 20.93
CA SER A 68 16.25 -30.45 21.05
C SER A 68 16.01 -31.17 19.70
N GLN A 69 15.99 -30.41 18.60
CA GLN A 69 15.68 -30.89 17.25
C GLN A 69 16.93 -31.08 16.38
N SER A 70 18.12 -30.82 16.91
CA SER A 70 19.39 -30.88 16.17
C SER A 70 19.69 -32.25 15.54
N ASN A 71 19.18 -33.34 16.13
CA ASN A 71 19.35 -34.71 15.64
C ASN A 71 18.11 -35.25 14.91
N TYR A 72 17.11 -34.41 14.63
CA TYR A 72 15.91 -34.85 13.94
C TYR A 72 16.19 -35.06 12.45
N THR A 73 15.33 -35.86 11.82
CA THR A 73 15.30 -36.04 10.37
C THR A 73 14.14 -35.24 9.79
N MET A 74 14.42 -34.52 8.71
CA MET A 74 13.42 -33.86 7.88
C MET A 74 13.11 -34.74 6.67
N THR A 75 11.84 -35.02 6.44
CA THR A 75 11.39 -35.90 5.37
C THR A 75 10.68 -35.10 4.29
N PHE A 76 11.15 -35.21 3.05
CA PHE A 76 10.53 -34.67 1.85
C PHE A 76 9.84 -35.81 1.10
N THR A 77 8.52 -35.83 1.15
CA THR A 77 7.71 -36.88 0.53
C THR A 77 7.16 -36.38 -0.80
N VAL A 78 7.53 -37.04 -1.90
CA VAL A 78 7.05 -36.73 -3.25
C VAL A 78 5.80 -37.56 -3.54
N TRP A 79 4.72 -36.88 -3.87
CA TRP A 79 3.41 -37.45 -4.14
C TRP A 79 2.99 -37.16 -5.58
N ASP A 80 2.20 -38.04 -6.14
CA ASP A 80 1.40 -37.81 -7.33
C ASP A 80 -0.01 -37.39 -6.93
N TRP A 81 -0.51 -36.25 -7.42
CA TRP A 81 -1.84 -35.78 -7.07
C TRP A 81 -2.91 -36.39 -7.95
N ASP A 82 -3.91 -37.02 -7.33
CA ASP A 82 -5.05 -37.61 -8.02
C ASP A 82 -6.35 -36.88 -7.72
N LYS A 83 -7.10 -36.57 -8.78
CA LYS A 83 -8.37 -35.84 -8.64
C LYS A 83 -9.50 -36.67 -8.01
N ALA A 84 -9.48 -37.99 -8.17
CA ALA A 84 -10.61 -38.87 -7.84
C ALA A 84 -10.24 -40.04 -6.91
N THR A 85 -8.96 -40.21 -6.56
CA THR A 85 -8.44 -41.29 -5.70
C THR A 85 -7.50 -40.73 -4.63
N GLN A 86 -6.99 -41.59 -3.74
CA GLN A 86 -5.91 -41.19 -2.84
C GLN A 86 -4.63 -40.97 -3.65
N ASN A 87 -3.92 -39.88 -3.37
CA ASN A 87 -2.65 -39.54 -4.00
C ASN A 87 -1.63 -40.68 -3.88
N ASP A 88 -0.97 -41.02 -4.98
CA ASP A 88 0.03 -42.07 -5.00
C ASP A 88 1.41 -41.58 -4.52
N LEU A 89 2.02 -42.33 -3.59
CA LEU A 89 3.37 -42.04 -3.12
C LEU A 89 4.42 -42.34 -4.20
N ILE A 90 5.24 -41.38 -4.58
CA ILE A 90 6.39 -41.60 -5.47
C ILE A 90 7.59 -42.10 -4.66
N GLY A 91 7.94 -41.41 -3.58
CA GLY A 91 9.00 -41.79 -2.64
C GLY A 91 9.42 -40.66 -1.70
N ASN A 92 10.48 -40.88 -0.92
CA ASN A 92 10.96 -39.95 0.10
C ASN A 92 12.43 -39.57 -0.13
N VAL A 93 12.79 -38.37 0.33
CA VAL A 93 14.15 -37.95 0.65
C VAL A 93 14.20 -37.63 2.14
N GLU A 94 15.18 -38.17 2.86
CA GLU A 94 15.35 -37.98 4.30
C GLU A 94 16.70 -37.31 4.57
N ILE A 95 16.65 -36.19 5.29
CA ILE A 95 17.83 -35.37 5.59
C ILE A 95 17.96 -35.19 7.10
N GLU A 96 19.07 -35.63 7.67
CA GLU A 96 19.40 -35.40 9.07
C GLU A 96 19.88 -33.95 9.27
N ILE A 97 19.25 -33.23 10.21
CA ILE A 97 19.60 -31.84 10.50
C ILE A 97 21.06 -31.70 10.95
N ALA A 98 21.57 -32.67 11.71
CA ALA A 98 22.96 -32.71 12.16
C ALA A 98 23.96 -32.62 11.00
N ASN A 99 23.64 -33.16 9.82
CA ASN A 99 24.53 -33.13 8.65
C ASN A 99 24.56 -31.73 8.01
N ILE A 100 23.43 -31.04 7.96
CA ILE A 100 23.35 -29.65 7.48
C ILE A 100 24.09 -28.70 8.45
N LEU A 101 23.95 -28.91 9.77
CA LEU A 101 24.64 -28.09 10.76
C LEU A 101 26.17 -28.28 10.72
N LYS A 102 26.65 -29.50 10.43
CA LYS A 102 28.09 -29.79 10.30
C LYS A 102 28.71 -29.12 9.05
N SER A 103 28.01 -29.09 7.92
CA SER A 103 28.54 -28.47 6.69
C SER A 103 28.74 -26.96 6.84
N GLN A 104 27.93 -26.29 7.66
CA GLN A 104 28.11 -24.88 8.02
C GLN A 104 29.40 -24.62 8.81
N GLN A 105 29.74 -25.50 9.76
CA GLN A 105 30.99 -25.36 10.54
C GLN A 105 32.25 -25.48 9.66
N GLN A 106 32.12 -26.09 8.49
CA GLN A 106 33.17 -26.22 7.47
C GLN A 106 33.18 -25.07 6.45
N GLN A 107 32.46 -23.96 6.72
CA GLN A 107 32.37 -22.76 5.87
C GLN A 107 31.73 -22.96 4.49
N GLN A 108 30.98 -24.05 4.27
CA GLN A 108 30.10 -24.16 3.11
C GLN A 108 28.81 -23.38 3.40
N GLN A 109 28.64 -22.22 2.76
CA GLN A 109 27.49 -21.32 3.01
C GLN A 109 26.14 -21.91 2.57
N GLN A 110 26.15 -22.84 1.61
CA GLN A 110 24.95 -23.40 0.99
C GLN A 110 25.20 -24.84 0.55
N GLN A 111 24.32 -25.75 0.95
CA GLN A 111 24.32 -27.12 0.44
C GLN A 111 23.30 -27.20 -0.69
N ASP A 112 23.78 -27.35 -1.92
CA ASP A 112 22.97 -27.41 -3.15
C ASP A 112 23.26 -28.76 -3.82
N SER A 113 22.26 -29.66 -3.86
CA SER A 113 22.48 -31.04 -4.32
C SER A 113 21.22 -31.73 -4.81
N TRP A 114 21.42 -32.73 -5.67
CA TRP A 114 20.39 -33.70 -6.05
C TRP A 114 20.38 -34.86 -5.05
N TYR A 115 19.18 -35.25 -4.61
CA TYR A 115 18.97 -36.34 -3.67
C TYR A 115 18.06 -37.41 -4.28
N ASN A 116 18.43 -38.68 -4.12
CA ASN A 116 17.65 -39.79 -4.67
C ASN A 116 16.31 -39.94 -3.94
N ILE A 117 15.22 -40.00 -4.69
CA ILE A 117 13.88 -40.27 -4.17
C ILE A 117 13.73 -41.78 -4.01
N ILE A 118 13.54 -42.27 -2.79
CA ILE A 118 13.53 -43.70 -2.47
C ILE A 118 12.13 -44.17 -2.08
N LYS A 119 11.68 -45.29 -2.66
CA LYS A 119 10.48 -46.03 -2.21
C LYS A 119 10.77 -47.53 -2.20
N LYS A 120 10.66 -48.17 -1.02
CA LYS A 120 10.96 -49.60 -0.85
C LYS A 120 12.31 -50.00 -1.47
N GLU A 121 13.37 -49.27 -1.11
CA GLU A 121 14.76 -49.48 -1.58
C GLU A 121 15.00 -49.26 -3.08
N LYS A 122 14.00 -48.77 -3.84
CA LYS A 122 14.16 -48.42 -5.25
C LYS A 122 14.21 -46.92 -5.43
N GLU A 123 15.12 -46.47 -6.30
CA GLU A 123 15.22 -45.09 -6.75
C GLU A 123 14.08 -44.76 -7.74
N ARG A 124 13.47 -43.59 -7.56
CA ARG A 124 12.27 -43.13 -8.27
C ARG A 124 12.45 -41.70 -8.79
N GLY A 125 13.66 -41.40 -9.24
CA GLY A 125 14.09 -40.06 -9.65
C GLY A 125 14.90 -39.36 -8.58
N GLU A 126 15.18 -38.08 -8.81
CA GLU A 126 15.98 -37.23 -7.93
C GLU A 126 15.24 -35.92 -7.63
N LEU A 127 15.45 -35.37 -6.44
CA LEU A 127 14.93 -34.09 -5.99
C LEU A 127 16.08 -33.13 -5.73
N HIS A 128 16.02 -31.94 -6.30
CA HIS A 128 17.00 -30.88 -6.13
C HIS A 128 16.61 -30.00 -4.93
N LEU A 129 17.42 -30.06 -3.89
CA LEU A 129 17.19 -29.33 -2.65
C LEU A 129 18.39 -28.43 -2.33
N THR A 130 18.08 -27.26 -1.79
CA THR A 130 19.09 -26.33 -1.32
C THR A 130 18.83 -25.92 0.12
N PHE A 131 19.87 -25.97 0.95
CA PHE A 131 19.81 -25.66 2.38
C PHE A 131 20.78 -24.53 2.73
N LYS A 132 20.28 -23.53 3.46
CA LYS A 132 21.09 -22.47 4.06
C LYS A 132 20.67 -22.31 5.52
N VAL A 133 21.62 -22.42 6.46
CA VAL A 133 21.34 -22.00 7.84
C VAL A 133 21.59 -20.50 7.93
N VAL A 134 20.56 -19.79 8.38
CA VAL A 134 20.57 -18.37 8.66
C VAL A 134 20.94 -18.18 10.12
N THR A 135 22.01 -17.41 10.34
CA THR A 135 22.58 -17.16 11.66
C THR A 135 21.81 -16.10 12.44
N HIS A 136 22.04 -16.03 13.75
CA HIS A 136 21.47 -14.97 14.61
C HIS A 136 21.83 -13.57 14.10
N GLN A 137 23.06 -13.39 13.61
CA GLN A 137 23.49 -12.10 13.08
C GLN A 137 22.72 -11.74 11.82
N GLU A 138 22.56 -12.66 10.87
CA GLU A 138 21.76 -12.41 9.65
C GLU A 138 20.30 -12.10 9.96
N VAL A 139 19.70 -12.80 10.93
CA VAL A 139 18.32 -12.53 11.39
C VAL A 139 18.20 -11.13 12.00
N ASN A 140 19.15 -10.74 12.88
CA ASN A 140 19.16 -9.41 13.49
C ASN A 140 19.37 -8.30 12.46
N THR A 141 20.35 -8.44 11.56
CA THR A 141 20.60 -7.46 10.51
C THR A 141 19.39 -7.33 9.60
N ALA A 142 18.74 -8.44 9.22
CA ALA A 142 17.51 -8.42 8.44
C ALA A 142 16.35 -7.69 9.15
N PHE A 143 16.21 -7.92 10.46
CA PHE A 143 15.20 -7.27 11.27
C PHE A 143 15.42 -5.76 11.36
N TRP A 144 16.62 -5.31 11.73
CA TRP A 144 16.92 -3.89 11.83
C TRP A 144 16.89 -3.18 10.47
N SER A 145 17.32 -3.87 9.41
CA SER A 145 17.22 -3.38 8.04
C SER A 145 15.75 -3.19 7.63
N SER A 146 14.87 -4.13 7.99
CA SER A 146 13.43 -4.04 7.75
C SER A 146 12.80 -2.87 8.51
N ILE A 147 13.11 -2.74 9.81
CA ILE A 147 12.62 -1.63 10.64
C ILE A 147 13.11 -0.30 10.08
N CYS A 148 14.40 -0.18 9.75
CA CYS A 148 14.98 1.03 9.20
C CYS A 148 14.29 1.44 7.89
N ARG A 149 14.17 0.52 6.92
CA ARG A 149 13.46 0.80 5.66
C ARG A 149 11.99 1.15 5.86
N HIS A 150 11.30 0.46 6.78
CA HIS A 150 9.88 0.70 7.07
C HIS A 150 9.61 2.13 7.53
N PHE A 151 10.50 2.69 8.38
CA PHE A 151 10.35 4.05 8.91
C PHE A 151 11.04 5.11 8.06
N SER A 152 11.99 4.73 7.19
CA SER A 152 12.69 5.65 6.30
C SER A 152 11.74 6.33 5.31
N HIS A 153 11.78 7.66 5.28
CA HIS A 153 11.05 8.45 4.28
C HIS A 153 11.60 8.31 2.84
N MET A 154 12.76 7.66 2.66
CA MET A 154 13.41 7.41 1.36
C MET A 154 13.40 5.93 0.98
N ASP A 155 12.79 5.06 1.79
CA ASP A 155 12.84 3.60 1.62
C ASP A 155 14.29 3.07 1.53
N ASN A 156 15.19 3.72 2.26
CA ASN A 156 16.60 3.36 2.39
C ASN A 156 16.92 2.94 3.84
N GLU A 157 18.18 2.59 4.09
CA GLU A 157 18.66 2.15 5.41
C GLU A 157 19.16 3.33 6.28
N GLU A 158 18.46 4.46 6.20
CA GLU A 158 18.80 5.71 6.88
C GLU A 158 17.54 6.36 7.47
N LEU A 159 17.63 6.81 8.72
CA LEU A 159 16.54 7.51 9.42
C LEU A 159 16.95 8.94 9.75
N ASN A 160 16.16 9.93 9.30
CA ASN A 160 16.25 11.28 9.85
C ASN A 160 15.47 11.37 11.18
N ILE A 161 15.60 12.50 11.90
CA ILE A 161 14.90 12.73 13.18
C ILE A 161 13.39 12.45 13.13
N THR A 162 12.71 12.79 12.05
CA THR A 162 11.27 12.55 11.90
C THR A 162 10.95 11.06 11.74
N ASP A 163 11.78 10.34 11.00
CA ASP A 163 11.63 8.90 10.75
C ASP A 163 11.88 8.14 12.06
N PHE A 164 12.94 8.52 12.79
CA PHE A 164 13.22 8.00 14.12
C PHE A 164 12.13 8.36 15.14
N THR A 165 11.58 9.58 15.09
CA THR A 165 10.43 9.97 15.92
C THR A 165 9.23 9.04 15.66
N ALA A 166 8.96 8.71 14.39
CA ALA A 166 7.88 7.80 14.04
C ALA A 166 8.13 6.38 14.58
N LEU A 167 9.38 5.88 14.48
CA LEU A 167 9.79 4.62 15.08
C LEU A 167 9.54 4.62 16.58
N ILE A 168 10.11 5.57 17.34
CA ILE A 168 9.98 5.62 18.80
C ILE A 168 8.51 5.77 19.23
N THR A 169 7.74 6.61 18.54
CA THR A 169 6.30 6.76 18.81
C THR A 169 5.52 5.47 18.56
N SER A 170 5.93 4.65 17.59
CA SER A 170 5.35 3.31 17.38
C SER A 170 5.76 2.30 18.47
N VAL A 171 6.94 2.49 19.07
CA VAL A 171 7.41 1.72 20.22
C VAL A 171 6.65 2.12 21.49
N ASP A 172 6.40 3.40 21.69
CA ASP A 172 5.67 3.89 22.83
C ASP A 172 5.11 5.30 22.54
N GLU A 173 3.80 5.40 22.44
CA GLU A 173 3.12 6.66 22.13
C GLU A 173 3.19 7.69 23.28
N THR A 174 3.63 7.27 24.47
CA THR A 174 3.73 8.12 25.66
C THR A 174 5.08 8.81 25.80
N PHE A 175 6.04 8.50 24.92
CA PHE A 175 7.37 9.10 24.96
C PHE A 175 7.32 10.62 24.67
N PRO A 176 7.86 11.49 25.55
CA PRO A 176 7.91 12.93 25.31
C PRO A 176 8.84 13.29 24.14
N GLU A 177 8.41 14.22 23.28
CA GLU A 177 9.20 14.71 22.14
C GLU A 177 10.62 15.22 22.51
N PRO A 178 10.84 15.93 23.63
CA PRO A 178 12.19 16.32 24.06
C PRO A 178 13.11 15.13 24.32
N ASP A 179 12.56 14.02 24.82
CA ASP A 179 13.32 12.82 25.11
C ASP A 179 13.68 12.08 23.82
N ILE A 180 12.81 12.12 22.80
CA ILE A 180 13.08 11.53 21.48
C ILE A 180 14.27 12.21 20.79
N ASN A 181 14.39 13.54 20.90
CA ASN A 181 15.55 14.26 20.36
C ASN A 181 16.85 13.81 21.04
N LEU A 182 16.85 13.61 22.36
CA LEU A 182 18.00 13.09 23.10
C LEU A 182 18.35 11.65 22.68
N LEU A 183 17.34 10.82 22.42
CA LEU A 183 17.56 9.46 21.89
C LEU A 183 18.15 9.49 20.48
N PHE A 184 17.69 10.42 19.63
CA PHE A 184 18.22 10.58 18.29
C PHE A 184 19.69 11.01 18.33
N GLU A 185 20.04 12.01 19.16
CA GLU A 185 21.43 12.44 19.34
C GLU A 185 22.33 11.33 19.94
N ALA A 186 21.77 10.43 20.75
CA ALA A 186 22.48 9.29 21.29
C ALA A 186 22.67 8.16 20.25
N ALA A 187 21.75 8.04 19.29
CA ALA A 187 21.81 7.05 18.22
C ALA A 187 22.68 7.52 17.03
N ASP A 188 22.63 8.80 16.67
CA ASP A 188 23.47 9.43 15.63
C ASP A 188 24.90 9.66 16.16
N THR A 189 25.71 8.60 16.10
CA THR A 189 27.06 8.59 16.70
C THR A 189 28.06 9.43 15.91
N ASN A 190 27.88 9.53 14.60
CA ASN A 190 28.76 10.30 13.71
C ASN A 190 28.36 11.78 13.59
N ARG A 191 27.16 12.15 14.07
CA ARG A 191 26.57 13.49 14.08
C ARG A 191 26.36 14.07 12.69
N ASP A 192 26.00 13.24 11.73
CA ASP A 192 25.71 13.66 10.35
C ASP A 192 24.24 14.09 10.16
N GLY A 193 23.41 13.95 11.20
CA GLY A 193 21.99 14.29 11.17
C GLY A 193 21.10 13.15 10.66
N SER A 194 21.65 11.95 10.52
CA SER A 194 20.96 10.73 10.11
C SER A 194 21.41 9.56 10.99
N ILE A 195 20.55 8.55 11.16
CA ILE A 195 20.91 7.29 11.81
C ILE A 195 21.02 6.25 10.71
N GLN A 196 22.23 5.75 10.49
CA GLN A 196 22.50 4.66 9.56
C GLN A 196 22.12 3.31 10.20
N LEU A 197 21.93 2.25 9.39
CA LEU A 197 21.54 0.93 9.89
C LEU A 197 22.44 0.39 11.02
N ASN A 198 23.76 0.55 10.90
CA ASN A 198 24.71 0.11 11.92
C ASN A 198 24.57 0.89 13.23
N GLU A 199 24.25 2.18 13.16
CA GLU A 199 24.00 3.03 14.32
C GLU A 199 22.70 2.66 15.01
N LEU A 200 21.64 2.40 14.22
CA LEU A 200 20.37 1.91 14.71
C LEU A 200 20.52 0.57 15.43
N GLU A 201 21.17 -0.40 14.78
CA GLU A 201 21.43 -1.72 15.35
C GLU A 201 22.25 -1.61 16.65
N ASN A 202 23.30 -0.79 16.66
CA ASN A 202 24.13 -0.56 17.84
C ASN A 202 23.33 0.10 18.98
N PHE A 203 22.51 1.11 18.68
CA PHE A 203 21.70 1.80 19.67
C PHE A 203 20.73 0.82 20.36
N PHE A 204 19.96 0.05 19.60
CA PHE A 204 18.96 -0.86 20.14
C PHE A 204 19.54 -2.12 20.79
N THR A 205 20.77 -2.52 20.44
CA THR A 205 21.37 -3.76 20.93
C THR A 205 22.36 -3.53 22.08
N ASN A 206 23.08 -2.40 22.10
CA ASN A 206 24.22 -2.19 23.00
C ASN A 206 24.02 -1.05 24.02
N THR A 207 22.84 -0.42 24.07
CA THR A 207 22.52 0.60 25.08
C THR A 207 21.38 0.13 25.98
N SER A 208 21.41 0.49 27.27
CA SER A 208 20.35 0.10 28.21
C SER A 208 18.98 0.65 27.80
N THR A 209 18.95 1.86 27.24
CA THR A 209 17.71 2.50 26.76
C THR A 209 17.20 1.82 25.50
N GLY A 210 18.10 1.51 24.55
CA GLY A 210 17.75 0.79 23.34
C GLY A 210 17.27 -0.64 23.62
N GLU A 211 17.85 -1.32 24.60
CA GLU A 211 17.41 -2.65 25.04
C GLU A 211 15.98 -2.61 25.61
N ASP A 212 15.65 -1.61 26.44
CA ASP A 212 14.28 -1.39 26.93
C ASP A 212 13.30 -1.13 25.78
N LEU A 213 13.67 -0.28 24.82
CA LEU A 213 12.84 0.01 23.64
C LEU A 213 12.69 -1.23 22.75
N SER A 214 13.73 -2.04 22.59
CA SER A 214 13.69 -3.31 21.86
C SER A 214 12.73 -4.28 22.55
N ASN A 215 12.81 -4.41 23.88
CA ASN A 215 11.88 -5.24 24.66
C ASN A 215 10.42 -4.78 24.49
N ARG A 216 10.16 -3.46 24.46
CA ARG A 216 8.82 -2.91 24.18
C ARG A 216 8.36 -3.17 22.74
N LEU A 217 9.26 -3.04 21.76
CA LEU A 217 8.97 -3.33 20.35
C LEU A 217 8.59 -4.79 20.16
N LEU A 218 9.30 -5.71 20.84
CA LEU A 218 9.07 -7.15 20.80
C LEU A 218 7.98 -7.64 21.77
N SER A 219 7.31 -6.72 22.47
CA SER A 219 6.27 -7.03 23.46
C SER A 219 6.74 -8.04 24.53
N GLY A 220 8.01 -7.95 24.93
CA GLY A 220 8.64 -8.83 25.92
C GLY A 220 8.95 -10.26 25.43
N ASN A 221 8.77 -10.57 24.14
CA ASN A 221 9.11 -11.87 23.57
C ASN A 221 10.43 -11.80 22.77
N PRO A 222 11.58 -12.26 23.32
CA PRO A 222 12.86 -12.22 22.63
C PRO A 222 12.93 -13.16 21.41
N ASN A 223 12.07 -14.18 21.36
CA ASN A 223 12.01 -15.10 20.22
C ASN A 223 11.19 -14.55 19.04
N LEU A 224 10.51 -13.41 19.22
CA LEU A 224 9.61 -12.86 18.20
C LEU A 224 10.34 -12.53 16.89
N ILE A 225 11.58 -12.05 16.96
CA ILE A 225 12.38 -11.75 15.77
C ILE A 225 12.55 -13.03 14.92
N TRP A 226 12.82 -14.16 15.57
CA TRP A 226 12.97 -15.46 14.91
C TRP A 226 11.66 -15.96 14.32
N ASP A 227 10.58 -15.88 15.11
CA ASP A 227 9.25 -16.29 14.68
C ASP A 227 8.79 -15.48 13.46
N VAL A 228 9.04 -14.17 13.45
CA VAL A 228 8.71 -13.28 12.34
C VAL A 228 9.57 -13.58 11.11
N TYR A 229 10.87 -13.75 11.27
CA TYR A 229 11.76 -14.06 10.16
C TYR A 229 11.35 -15.37 9.47
N ALA A 230 10.99 -16.38 10.26
CA ALA A 230 10.61 -17.69 9.75
C ALA A 230 9.31 -17.67 8.92
N ILE A 231 8.40 -16.73 9.17
CA ILE A 231 7.13 -16.61 8.45
C ILE A 231 7.11 -15.52 7.38
N SER A 232 8.20 -14.76 7.25
CA SER A 232 8.27 -13.62 6.34
C SER A 232 8.82 -14.04 4.99
N ASP A 233 8.03 -13.80 3.94
CA ASP A 233 8.42 -14.12 2.55
C ASP A 233 9.40 -13.08 1.97
N SER A 234 9.64 -11.97 2.67
CA SER A 234 10.57 -10.91 2.25
C SER A 234 11.09 -10.10 3.44
N TYR A 235 12.21 -9.39 3.22
CA TYR A 235 12.72 -8.39 4.18
C TYR A 235 11.67 -7.30 4.50
N SER A 236 10.83 -6.91 3.53
CA SER A 236 9.79 -5.88 3.74
C SER A 236 8.67 -6.30 4.68
N THR A 237 8.42 -7.59 4.87
CA THR A 237 7.30 -8.07 5.71
C THR A 237 7.65 -8.26 7.19
N ILE A 238 8.94 -8.17 7.55
CA ILE A 238 9.41 -8.38 8.94
C ILE A 238 8.87 -7.29 9.86
N ALA A 239 9.12 -6.01 9.56
CA ALA A 239 8.62 -4.88 10.35
C ALA A 239 7.09 -4.91 10.50
N ASP A 240 6.38 -5.23 9.42
CA ASP A 240 4.91 -5.29 9.40
C ASP A 240 4.35 -6.36 10.34
N ASN A 241 4.99 -7.52 10.39
CA ASN A 241 4.59 -8.63 11.27
C ASN A 241 4.88 -8.30 12.74
N ILE A 242 5.96 -7.58 13.02
CA ILE A 242 6.33 -7.12 14.36
C ILE A 242 5.32 -6.09 14.87
N LEU A 243 5.03 -5.07 14.07
CA LEU A 243 4.05 -4.04 14.42
C LEU A 243 2.63 -4.62 14.54
N HIS A 244 2.28 -5.58 13.69
CA HIS A 244 1.03 -6.33 13.81
C HIS A 244 0.96 -7.14 15.11
N TYR A 245 2.01 -7.88 15.45
CA TYR A 245 2.07 -8.68 16.67
C TYR A 245 1.86 -7.81 17.90
N LYS A 246 2.53 -6.65 17.95
CA LYS A 246 2.35 -5.69 19.04
C LYS A 246 0.91 -5.20 19.18
N SER A 247 0.22 -4.97 18.06
CA SER A 247 -1.17 -4.50 18.08
C SER A 247 -2.21 -5.57 18.40
N SER A 248 -1.93 -6.84 18.07
CA SER A 248 -2.92 -7.92 18.07
C SER A 248 -2.60 -9.08 19.02
N GLY A 249 -1.39 -9.14 19.57
CA GLY A 249 -0.86 -10.28 20.31
C GLY A 249 -0.63 -11.54 19.47
N SER A 250 -0.72 -11.45 18.13
CA SER A 250 -0.62 -12.61 17.24
C SER A 250 0.17 -12.30 15.97
N LEU A 251 0.95 -13.29 15.53
CA LEU A 251 1.60 -13.23 14.22
C LEU A 251 0.55 -13.47 13.12
N LYS A 252 0.73 -12.83 11.96
CA LYS A 252 -0.05 -13.22 10.78
C LYS A 252 0.33 -14.66 10.43
N SER A 253 -0.59 -15.62 10.54
CA SER A 253 -0.31 -17.02 10.25
C SER A 253 0.21 -17.22 8.82
N LEU A 254 1.18 -18.12 8.62
CA LEU A 254 1.46 -18.70 7.30
C LEU A 254 0.17 -19.37 6.76
N PRO A 255 -0.25 -19.09 5.52
CA PRO A 255 -1.49 -19.60 4.97
C PRO A 255 -1.36 -21.07 4.59
N GLY A 256 -1.98 -21.92 5.42
CA GLY A 256 -2.37 -23.27 5.05
C GLY A 256 -3.84 -23.39 4.67
N HIS A 257 -4.51 -22.36 4.14
CA HIS A 257 -5.84 -22.46 3.51
C HIS A 257 -6.18 -21.19 2.73
N GLU A 258 -6.62 -21.40 1.48
CA GLU A 258 -7.04 -20.45 0.45
C GLU A 258 -5.96 -19.60 -0.25
N PRO A 259 -5.60 -19.95 -1.49
CA PRO A 259 -4.90 -19.04 -2.37
C PRO A 259 -5.90 -18.01 -2.88
N ASN A 260 -6.34 -17.04 -2.07
CA ASN A 260 -7.09 -15.86 -2.53
C ASN A 260 -7.42 -14.81 -1.46
N ARG A 261 -6.50 -14.49 -0.55
CA ARG A 261 -6.46 -13.12 -0.03
C ARG A 261 -5.24 -12.41 -0.58
N LYS A 262 -5.34 -12.08 -1.87
CA LYS A 262 -4.64 -10.91 -2.39
C LYS A 262 -4.86 -9.80 -1.37
N VAL A 263 -3.78 -9.11 -1.04
CA VAL A 263 -3.78 -7.68 -0.68
C VAL A 263 -5.05 -7.05 -1.25
N LYS A 264 -5.91 -6.38 -0.46
CA LYS A 264 -7.11 -5.71 -0.97
C LYS A 264 -6.64 -4.65 -1.98
N VAL A 265 -6.49 -5.10 -3.21
CA VAL A 265 -6.17 -4.29 -4.37
C VAL A 265 -7.32 -3.31 -4.54
N ILE A 266 -7.01 -2.03 -4.62
CA ILE A 266 -8.01 -1.03 -5.01
C ILE A 266 -8.24 -1.23 -6.50
N LEU A 267 -9.36 -1.86 -6.82
CA LEU A 267 -9.79 -2.09 -8.19
C LEU A 267 -10.60 -0.88 -8.66
N VAL A 268 -10.24 -0.39 -9.83
CA VAL A 268 -10.85 0.76 -10.48
C VAL A 268 -11.32 0.33 -11.86
N HIS A 269 -12.54 0.68 -12.24
CA HIS A 269 -13.06 0.41 -13.57
C HIS A 269 -12.59 1.47 -14.55
N ASN A 270 -11.69 1.14 -15.47
CA ASN A 270 -11.26 2.07 -16.51
C ASN A 270 -12.36 2.19 -17.57
N ARG A 271 -12.93 3.39 -17.71
CA ARG A 271 -14.05 3.65 -18.63
C ARG A 271 -13.66 3.46 -20.09
N GLU A 272 -12.45 3.88 -20.46
CA GLU A 272 -11.95 3.80 -21.84
C GLU A 272 -11.71 2.36 -22.26
N THR A 273 -11.11 1.54 -21.40
CA THR A 273 -10.77 0.15 -21.72
C THR A 273 -11.87 -0.86 -21.36
N GLY A 274 -12.81 -0.47 -20.48
CA GLY A 274 -13.83 -1.34 -19.90
C GLY A 274 -13.30 -2.39 -18.93
N LYS A 275 -12.03 -2.28 -18.50
CA LYS A 275 -11.35 -3.27 -17.65
C LYS A 275 -11.27 -2.79 -16.20
N LEU A 276 -11.24 -3.75 -15.28
CA LEU A 276 -10.83 -3.49 -13.90
C LEU A 276 -9.29 -3.43 -13.85
N GLU A 277 -8.78 -2.32 -13.35
CA GLU A 277 -7.36 -2.03 -13.22
C GLU A 277 -7.02 -1.82 -11.74
N GLU A 278 -5.81 -2.21 -11.37
CA GLU A 278 -5.27 -2.02 -10.02
C GLU A 278 -4.67 -0.61 -9.90
N GLU A 279 -5.08 0.13 -8.87
CA GLU A 279 -4.37 1.35 -8.48
C GLU A 279 -3.01 0.98 -7.90
N LYS A 280 -1.93 1.43 -8.55
CA LYS A 280 -0.57 1.21 -8.08
C LYS A 280 -0.27 2.13 -6.91
N VAL A 281 -0.24 1.56 -5.72
CA VAL A 281 0.20 2.23 -4.49
C VAL A 281 1.51 1.59 -4.03
N PRO A 282 2.57 2.36 -3.71
CA PRO A 282 3.77 1.78 -3.11
C PRO A 282 3.43 0.97 -1.86
N HIS A 283 4.01 -0.22 -1.73
CA HIS A 283 3.60 -1.19 -0.70
C HIS A 283 3.69 -0.64 0.73
N TYR A 284 4.76 0.10 1.05
CA TYR A 284 4.93 0.73 2.37
C TYR A 284 3.80 1.72 2.71
N ILE A 285 3.31 2.49 1.72
CA ILE A 285 2.15 3.38 1.89
C ILE A 285 0.89 2.55 2.14
N GLU A 286 0.71 1.47 1.40
CA GLU A 286 -0.46 0.61 1.53
C GLU A 286 -0.55 -0.01 2.94
N VAL A 287 0.57 -0.47 3.47
CA VAL A 287 0.68 -1.00 4.83
C VAL A 287 0.40 0.09 5.85
N ALA A 288 1.03 1.26 5.73
CA ALA A 288 0.80 2.38 6.64
C ALA A 288 -0.67 2.79 6.68
N LEU A 289 -1.32 2.85 5.52
CA LEU A 289 -2.76 3.12 5.40
C LEU A 289 -3.62 2.06 6.09
N ARG A 290 -3.27 0.79 5.97
CA ARG A 290 -3.98 -0.30 6.68
C ARG A 290 -3.82 -0.21 8.18
N VAL A 291 -2.61 0.04 8.67
CA VAL A 291 -2.36 0.22 10.10
C VAL A 291 -3.19 1.39 10.62
N MET A 292 -3.11 2.55 9.96
CA MET A 292 -3.78 3.78 10.36
C MET A 292 -5.31 3.73 10.27
N TYR A 293 -5.88 3.11 9.23
CA TYR A 293 -7.31 3.25 8.93
C TYR A 293 -8.09 1.93 8.92
N ALA A 294 -7.45 0.77 8.73
CA ALA A 294 -8.15 -0.51 8.72
C ALA A 294 -8.31 -1.13 10.13
N THR A 295 -7.48 -0.72 11.10
CA THR A 295 -7.54 -1.21 12.49
C THR A 295 -8.26 -0.22 13.41
N SER A 296 -8.99 -0.72 14.41
CA SER A 296 -9.70 0.16 15.37
C SER A 296 -8.74 1.00 16.23
N SER A 297 -7.60 0.43 16.63
CA SER A 297 -6.55 1.14 17.37
C SER A 297 -5.89 2.22 16.53
N GLY A 298 -5.56 1.91 15.27
CA GLY A 298 -5.04 2.89 14.32
C GLY A 298 -5.99 4.05 14.10
N ARG A 299 -7.28 3.78 13.87
CA ARG A 299 -8.29 4.83 13.68
C ARG A 299 -8.45 5.70 14.93
N SER A 300 -8.41 5.09 16.11
CA SER A 300 -8.41 5.84 17.37
C SER A 300 -7.18 6.75 17.48
N ALA A 301 -5.98 6.25 17.15
CA ALA A 301 -4.73 7.01 17.18
C ALA A 301 -4.73 8.17 16.17
N VAL A 302 -5.15 7.93 14.93
CA VAL A 302 -5.21 8.94 13.86
C VAL A 302 -6.16 10.10 14.19
N ASN A 303 -7.20 9.84 14.99
CA ASN A 303 -8.10 10.87 15.49
C ASN A 303 -7.50 11.73 16.62
N LYS A 304 -6.41 11.30 17.28
CA LYS A 304 -5.74 12.09 18.32
C LYS A 304 -5.14 13.36 17.74
N GLN A 305 -5.27 14.48 18.46
CA GLN A 305 -4.79 15.79 18.00
C GLN A 305 -3.28 15.83 17.74
N GLN A 306 -2.49 15.05 18.49
CA GLN A 306 -1.05 14.93 18.28
C GLN A 306 -0.73 14.31 16.92
N VAL A 307 -1.42 13.23 16.53
CA VAL A 307 -1.24 12.58 15.22
C VAL A 307 -1.72 13.48 14.09
N LYS A 308 -2.85 14.17 14.25
CA LYS A 308 -3.32 15.19 13.28
C LYS A 308 -2.27 16.28 13.03
N LYS A 309 -1.65 16.80 14.10
CA LYS A 309 -0.55 17.78 14.00
C LYS A 309 0.67 17.20 13.29
N LEU A 310 1.04 15.96 13.59
CA LEU A 310 2.13 15.26 12.90
C LEU A 310 1.85 15.12 11.40
N LEU A 311 0.66 14.67 11.00
CA LEU A 311 0.26 14.57 9.59
C LEU A 311 0.32 15.93 8.86
N LYS A 312 -0.10 17.01 9.52
CA LYS A 312 0.01 18.38 9.00
C LYS A 312 1.48 18.80 8.82
N TYR A 313 2.34 18.50 9.80
CA TYR A 313 3.78 18.73 9.71
C TYR A 313 4.43 17.94 8.57
N LEU A 314 4.17 16.63 8.48
CA LEU A 314 4.69 15.75 7.43
C LEU A 314 4.26 16.21 6.05
N THR A 315 3.02 16.65 5.91
CA THR A 315 2.48 17.21 4.67
C THR A 315 3.26 18.47 4.26
N ALA A 316 3.50 19.39 5.20
CA ALA A 316 4.28 20.60 4.92
C ALA A 316 5.78 20.31 4.64
N LYS A 317 6.39 19.38 5.38
CA LYS A 317 7.78 18.93 5.19
C LYS A 317 7.95 18.31 3.79
N THR A 318 7.05 17.43 3.41
CA THR A 318 7.03 16.77 2.10
C THR A 318 6.84 17.77 0.96
N GLY A 319 5.94 18.74 1.12
CA GLY A 319 5.79 19.83 0.16
C GLY A 319 7.09 20.61 -0.06
N ARG A 320 7.85 20.91 1.02
CA ARG A 320 9.17 21.54 0.90
C ARG A 320 10.20 20.64 0.21
N LYS A 321 10.24 19.35 0.57
CA LYS A 321 11.11 18.34 -0.09
C LYS A 321 10.90 18.33 -1.60
N TYR A 322 9.65 18.26 -2.07
CA TYR A 322 9.38 18.18 -3.51
C TYR A 322 9.45 19.52 -4.25
N ASN A 323 9.58 20.64 -3.54
CA ASN A 323 9.97 21.91 -4.13
C ASN A 323 11.49 22.08 -4.25
N SER A 324 12.28 21.18 -3.65
CA SER A 324 13.74 21.30 -3.66
C SER A 324 14.33 20.76 -4.97
N PRO A 325 15.40 21.35 -5.53
CA PRO A 325 16.03 20.87 -6.75
C PRO A 325 16.52 19.42 -6.69
N GLU A 326 16.90 18.96 -5.50
CA GLU A 326 17.38 17.59 -5.27
C GLU A 326 16.29 16.55 -5.56
N SER A 327 15.01 16.94 -5.54
CA SER A 327 13.88 16.06 -5.83
C SER A 327 13.72 15.70 -7.31
N ILE A 328 14.48 16.30 -8.24
CA ILE A 328 14.52 15.88 -9.65
C ILE A 328 14.77 14.37 -9.78
N LYS A 329 15.60 13.81 -8.88
CA LYS A 329 15.94 12.36 -8.86
C LYS A 329 14.72 11.45 -8.71
N GLU A 330 13.60 11.97 -8.19
CA GLU A 330 12.36 11.23 -7.96
C GLU A 330 11.52 11.08 -9.23
N ILE A 331 11.73 11.92 -10.26
CA ILE A 331 10.90 11.95 -11.48
C ILE A 331 10.99 10.64 -12.26
N ALA A 332 12.20 10.17 -12.55
CA ALA A 332 12.40 8.97 -13.37
C ALA A 332 11.88 7.67 -12.69
N PRO A 333 12.17 7.42 -11.40
CA PRO A 333 11.56 6.32 -10.65
C PRO A 333 10.03 6.39 -10.65
N PHE A 334 9.46 7.59 -10.48
CA PHE A 334 8.01 7.79 -10.45
C PHE A 334 7.34 7.46 -11.79
N ILE A 335 7.89 7.95 -12.91
CA ILE A 335 7.42 7.62 -14.26
C ILE A 335 7.44 6.11 -14.47
N LYS A 336 8.53 5.43 -14.09
CA LYS A 336 8.70 3.99 -14.25
C LYS A 336 7.70 3.19 -13.40
N PHE A 337 7.54 3.55 -12.13
CA PHE A 337 6.66 2.84 -11.20
C PHE A 337 5.20 2.92 -11.67
N HIS A 338 4.73 4.12 -11.99
CA HIS A 338 3.34 4.36 -12.41
C HIS A 338 3.09 4.10 -13.90
N ASN A 339 4.13 3.86 -14.69
CA ASN A 339 4.05 3.67 -16.14
C ASN A 339 3.36 4.86 -16.84
N LEU A 340 3.81 6.09 -16.52
CA LEU A 340 3.21 7.30 -17.05
C LEU A 340 3.48 7.45 -18.55
N ASN A 341 2.45 7.87 -19.30
CA ASN A 341 2.60 8.21 -20.70
C ASN A 341 3.27 9.59 -20.84
N ILE A 342 4.58 9.57 -21.09
CA ILE A 342 5.38 10.80 -21.23
C ILE A 342 5.06 11.57 -22.51
N ASP A 343 4.48 10.93 -23.52
CA ASP A 343 4.16 11.57 -24.80
C ASP A 343 2.99 12.55 -24.68
N GLU A 344 2.18 12.44 -23.63
CA GLU A 344 1.08 13.37 -23.33
C GLU A 344 1.56 14.67 -22.69
N ILE A 345 2.77 14.67 -22.11
CA ILE A 345 3.32 15.81 -21.38
C ILE A 345 3.71 16.91 -22.37
N LEU A 346 3.35 18.16 -22.05
CA LEU A 346 3.61 19.31 -22.91
C LEU A 346 5.11 19.63 -22.99
N ASP A 347 5.75 19.72 -21.83
CA ASP A 347 7.15 20.12 -21.68
C ASP A 347 8.08 18.89 -21.61
N PRO A 348 9.30 18.95 -22.19
CA PRO A 348 10.26 17.85 -22.06
C PRO A 348 10.65 17.57 -20.61
N ILE A 349 10.80 16.30 -20.22
CA ILE A 349 11.11 15.92 -18.82
C ILE A 349 12.34 16.65 -18.24
N ILE A 350 13.34 16.95 -19.07
CA ILE A 350 14.58 17.61 -18.65
C ILE A 350 14.39 19.08 -18.25
N THR A 351 13.23 19.70 -18.52
CA THR A 351 12.97 21.10 -18.18
C THR A 351 12.39 21.32 -16.78
N PHE A 352 12.03 20.25 -16.06
CA PHE A 352 11.52 20.36 -14.70
C PHE A 352 12.66 20.50 -13.68
N HIS A 353 12.58 21.50 -12.80
CA HIS A 353 13.64 21.82 -11.83
C HIS A 353 13.46 21.15 -10.47
N ASN A 354 12.30 20.55 -10.22
CA ASN A 354 11.98 19.81 -9.01
C ASN A 354 10.80 18.87 -9.29
N PHE A 355 10.53 17.98 -8.34
CA PHE A 355 9.49 16.99 -8.50
C PHE A 355 8.08 17.60 -8.52
N ASN A 356 7.82 18.66 -7.74
CA ASN A 356 6.50 19.30 -7.76
C ASN A 356 6.19 19.95 -9.10
N GLU A 357 7.15 20.59 -9.77
CA GLU A 357 6.99 21.10 -11.14
C GLU A 357 6.57 20.01 -12.12
N PHE A 358 7.20 18.83 -12.04
CA PHE A 358 6.81 17.66 -12.81
C PHE A 358 5.43 17.11 -12.39
N PHE A 359 5.12 17.11 -11.10
CA PHE A 359 3.83 16.63 -10.58
C PHE A 359 2.67 17.47 -11.12
N ILE A 360 2.88 18.79 -11.20
CA ILE A 360 1.93 19.76 -11.78
C ILE A 360 2.20 20.04 -13.28
N ARG A 361 2.87 19.12 -13.98
CA ARG A 361 3.12 19.22 -15.43
C ARG A 361 1.86 19.56 -16.20
N LYS A 362 1.99 20.31 -17.29
CA LYS A 362 0.90 20.49 -18.26
C LYS A 362 0.88 19.34 -19.26
N LEU A 363 -0.30 19.03 -19.77
CA LEU A 363 -0.48 18.07 -20.86
C LEU A 363 -0.76 18.80 -22.18
N LYS A 364 -0.48 18.12 -23.29
CA LYS A 364 -0.89 18.57 -24.63
C LYS A 364 -2.42 18.60 -24.68
N THR A 365 -2.99 19.63 -25.32
CA THR A 365 -4.45 19.75 -25.48
C THR A 365 -5.08 18.54 -26.17
N SER A 366 -4.36 17.92 -27.11
CA SER A 366 -4.78 16.69 -27.79
C SER A 366 -4.87 15.46 -26.87
N ALA A 367 -4.24 15.47 -25.69
CA ALA A 367 -4.27 14.36 -24.75
C ALA A 367 -5.57 14.30 -23.94
N ARG A 368 -6.30 15.42 -23.81
CA ARG A 368 -7.55 15.52 -23.05
C ARG A 368 -8.63 16.23 -23.88
N PRO A 369 -9.13 15.58 -24.96
CA PRO A 369 -10.19 16.17 -25.77
C PRO A 369 -11.47 16.33 -24.94
N ILE A 370 -12.11 17.50 -25.03
CA ILE A 370 -13.38 17.76 -24.33
C ILE A 370 -14.53 17.09 -25.08
N PHE A 371 -15.36 16.31 -24.38
CA PHE A 371 -16.54 15.68 -24.96
C PHE A 371 -17.59 16.72 -25.35
N GLU A 372 -18.03 16.66 -26.62
CA GLU A 372 -18.97 17.61 -27.23
C GLU A 372 -18.68 19.08 -26.85
N PRO A 373 -17.53 19.66 -27.24
CA PRO A 373 -17.04 20.91 -26.67
C PRO A 373 -18.00 22.10 -26.87
N MET A 374 -18.81 22.07 -27.93
CA MET A 374 -19.78 23.11 -28.26
C MET A 374 -21.16 22.91 -27.60
N ASN A 375 -21.39 21.82 -26.87
CA ASN A 375 -22.66 21.53 -26.21
C ASN A 375 -22.61 21.98 -24.73
N PRO A 376 -23.23 23.12 -24.36
CA PRO A 376 -23.17 23.66 -23.00
C PRO A 376 -23.96 22.81 -22.00
N LYS A 377 -24.84 21.90 -22.47
CA LYS A 377 -25.62 21.00 -21.62
C LYS A 377 -24.84 19.79 -21.12
N ILE A 378 -23.58 19.61 -21.51
CA ILE A 378 -22.74 18.50 -21.03
C ILE A 378 -21.79 18.98 -19.94
N CYS A 379 -21.79 18.25 -18.82
CA CYS A 379 -20.83 18.37 -17.75
C CYS A 379 -19.70 17.35 -17.99
N VAL A 380 -18.45 17.79 -17.85
CA VAL A 380 -17.27 16.94 -18.07
C VAL A 380 -16.47 16.73 -16.79
N SER A 381 -15.64 15.68 -16.77
CA SER A 381 -14.77 15.39 -15.64
C SER A 381 -13.79 16.55 -15.40
N PRO A 382 -13.65 17.02 -14.15
CA PRO A 382 -12.74 18.10 -13.81
C PRO A 382 -11.28 17.62 -13.70
N ALA A 383 -11.03 16.31 -13.62
CA ALA A 383 -9.70 15.76 -13.38
C ALA A 383 -9.53 14.37 -14.01
N ASP A 384 -8.27 13.97 -14.19
CA ASP A 384 -7.93 12.55 -14.29
C ASP A 384 -8.07 11.95 -12.89
N CYS A 385 -9.04 11.05 -12.73
CA CYS A 385 -9.45 10.65 -11.39
C CYS A 385 -10.13 9.30 -11.36
N ARG A 386 -10.23 8.77 -10.14
CA ARG A 386 -11.13 7.72 -9.73
C ARG A 386 -12.43 8.38 -9.29
N MET A 387 -13.48 8.24 -10.10
CA MET A 387 -14.75 8.92 -9.92
C MET A 387 -15.82 8.02 -9.31
N ASN A 388 -16.56 8.59 -8.37
CA ASN A 388 -17.92 8.17 -8.01
C ASN A 388 -18.91 9.31 -8.23
N VAL A 389 -20.14 8.96 -8.62
CA VAL A 389 -21.26 9.89 -8.75
C VAL A 389 -22.47 9.35 -7.99
N TYR A 390 -23.15 10.24 -7.28
CA TYR A 390 -24.32 9.90 -6.48
C TYR A 390 -25.43 10.90 -6.76
N SER A 391 -26.62 10.39 -7.14
CA SER A 391 -27.79 11.23 -7.42
C SER A 391 -28.25 12.02 -6.21
N SER A 392 -27.94 11.56 -4.99
CA SER A 392 -28.09 12.32 -3.76
C SER A 392 -26.94 12.10 -2.78
N ILE A 393 -26.71 13.08 -1.91
CA ILE A 393 -25.73 12.98 -0.81
C ILE A 393 -26.08 11.84 0.16
N ASP A 394 -27.36 11.54 0.38
CA ASP A 394 -27.78 10.43 1.25
C ASP A 394 -27.31 9.08 0.72
N ILE A 395 -27.40 8.87 -0.60
CA ILE A 395 -26.86 7.66 -1.24
C ILE A 395 -25.34 7.61 -1.09
N ALA A 396 -24.65 8.75 -1.27
CA ALA A 396 -23.21 8.83 -1.06
C ALA A 396 -22.82 8.42 0.37
N LYS A 397 -23.56 8.86 1.39
CA LYS A 397 -23.34 8.47 2.79
C LYS A 397 -23.63 6.98 3.03
N GLN A 398 -24.67 6.46 2.38
CA GLN A 398 -25.04 5.06 2.50
C GLN A 398 -24.02 4.12 1.84
N LEU A 399 -23.34 4.54 0.78
CA LEU A 399 -22.50 3.63 -0.02
C LEU A 399 -21.00 3.89 0.14
N TRP A 400 -20.58 5.14 0.38
CA TRP A 400 -19.18 5.54 0.28
C TRP A 400 -18.69 6.34 1.48
N ILE A 401 -19.34 7.45 1.81
CA ILE A 401 -18.90 8.39 2.84
C ILE A 401 -19.42 7.93 4.20
N LYS A 402 -18.60 7.18 4.94
CA LYS A 402 -19.05 6.53 6.18
C LYS A 402 -18.89 7.38 7.43
N GLY A 403 -18.02 8.40 7.39
CA GLY A 403 -17.81 9.33 8.49
C GLY A 403 -19.12 9.87 9.06
N LYS A 404 -19.34 9.67 10.36
CA LYS A 404 -20.59 10.03 11.05
C LYS A 404 -20.82 11.54 11.15
N GLY A 405 -19.77 12.34 11.13
CA GLY A 405 -19.83 13.81 11.13
C GLY A 405 -20.12 14.41 9.75
N PHE A 406 -20.10 13.64 8.67
CA PHE A 406 -20.31 14.15 7.33
C PHE A 406 -21.75 14.68 7.10
N ASN A 407 -21.84 15.97 6.81
CA ASN A 407 -23.04 16.66 6.34
C ASN A 407 -22.65 17.95 5.58
N LEU A 408 -23.60 18.55 4.84
CA LEU A 408 -23.35 19.74 4.03
C LEU A 408 -22.95 20.97 4.84
N VAL A 409 -23.50 21.16 6.04
CA VAL A 409 -23.14 22.29 6.91
C VAL A 409 -21.69 22.17 7.35
N SER A 410 -21.26 20.99 7.81
CA SER A 410 -19.87 20.72 8.16
C SER A 410 -18.94 20.83 6.95
N LEU A 411 -19.40 20.46 5.74
CA LEU A 411 -18.62 20.52 4.50
C LEU A 411 -18.42 21.96 4.01
N LEU A 412 -19.47 22.78 4.00
CA LEU A 412 -19.44 24.13 3.42
C LEU A 412 -19.12 25.21 4.47
N GLN A 413 -19.24 24.89 5.77
CA GLN A 413 -19.23 25.87 6.86
C GLN A 413 -20.16 27.06 6.61
N ASN A 414 -21.29 26.78 5.95
CA ASN A 414 -22.31 27.76 5.57
C ASN A 414 -23.68 27.07 5.53
N GLU A 415 -24.52 27.36 6.54
CA GLU A 415 -25.81 26.70 6.72
C GLU A 415 -26.83 27.06 5.63
N GLN A 416 -26.89 28.34 5.24
CA GLN A 416 -27.80 28.80 4.18
C GLN A 416 -27.46 28.18 2.83
N LEU A 417 -26.17 28.11 2.50
CA LEU A 417 -25.73 27.44 1.28
C LEU A 417 -25.99 25.93 1.36
N ALA A 418 -25.73 25.30 2.49
CA ALA A 418 -26.00 23.88 2.70
C ALA A 418 -27.48 23.52 2.50
N GLU A 419 -28.41 24.38 2.94
CA GLU A 419 -29.85 24.18 2.75
C GLU A 419 -30.25 24.10 1.27
N GLN A 420 -29.64 24.94 0.41
CA GLN A 420 -29.92 24.98 -1.03
C GLN A 420 -29.55 23.69 -1.77
N TYR A 421 -28.63 22.89 -1.22
CA TYR A 421 -28.13 21.66 -1.83
C TYR A 421 -28.65 20.40 -1.12
N GLN A 422 -29.62 20.53 -0.21
CA GLN A 422 -30.27 19.37 0.41
C GLN A 422 -30.93 18.50 -0.65
N GLY A 423 -30.65 17.19 -0.62
CA GLY A 423 -31.08 16.25 -1.66
C GLY A 423 -30.34 16.40 -3.01
N GLY A 424 -29.34 17.29 -3.08
CA GLY A 424 -28.52 17.53 -4.26
C GLY A 424 -27.57 16.37 -4.56
N SER A 425 -27.04 16.38 -5.78
CA SER A 425 -26.15 15.34 -6.30
C SER A 425 -24.68 15.63 -5.98
N LEU A 426 -23.89 14.57 -5.83
CA LEU A 426 -22.47 14.64 -5.48
C LEU A 426 -21.61 13.89 -6.48
N VAL A 427 -20.55 14.54 -6.95
CA VAL A 427 -19.42 13.90 -7.64
C VAL A 427 -18.24 13.86 -6.69
N ILE A 428 -17.55 12.71 -6.63
CA ILE A 428 -16.29 12.53 -5.91
C ILE A 428 -15.25 12.15 -6.95
N ALA A 429 -14.31 13.05 -7.24
CA ALA A 429 -13.22 12.84 -8.18
C ALA A 429 -11.89 12.75 -7.41
N ARG A 430 -11.47 11.53 -7.06
CA ARG A 430 -10.23 11.30 -6.31
C ARG A 430 -9.04 11.18 -7.25
N LEU A 431 -8.03 12.02 -7.06
CA LEU A 431 -6.80 11.99 -7.82
C LEU A 431 -5.77 11.15 -7.04
N SER A 432 -5.33 10.05 -7.65
CA SER A 432 -4.22 9.24 -7.16
C SER A 432 -2.88 9.88 -7.57
N PRO A 433 -1.75 9.60 -6.89
CA PRO A 433 -0.47 10.21 -7.22
C PRO A 433 -0.08 10.12 -8.71
N GLN A 434 -0.41 9.02 -9.39
CA GLN A 434 -0.10 8.82 -10.81
C GLN A 434 -0.88 9.71 -11.79
N ASP A 435 -1.95 10.33 -11.36
CA ASP A 435 -2.83 11.09 -12.24
C ASP A 435 -2.21 12.43 -12.67
N TYR A 436 -2.90 13.12 -13.56
CA TYR A 436 -2.65 14.52 -13.85
C TYR A 436 -3.31 15.39 -12.77
N HIS A 437 -2.50 16.17 -12.05
CA HIS A 437 -2.92 16.88 -10.83
C HIS A 437 -3.34 18.33 -11.03
N ARG A 438 -3.52 18.76 -12.28
CA ARG A 438 -4.29 19.98 -12.56
C ARG A 438 -5.73 19.61 -12.81
N PHE A 439 -6.61 20.49 -12.38
CA PHE A 439 -8.04 20.30 -12.47
C PHE A 439 -8.70 21.45 -13.22
N HIS A 440 -9.85 21.15 -13.81
CA HIS A 440 -10.48 21.93 -14.87
C HIS A 440 -11.95 22.20 -14.56
N SER A 441 -12.50 23.25 -15.18
CA SER A 441 -13.92 23.57 -15.03
C SER A 441 -14.77 22.47 -15.65
N PRO A 442 -15.74 21.88 -14.93
CA PRO A 442 -16.61 20.84 -15.47
C PRO A 442 -17.73 21.40 -16.38
N VAL A 443 -18.02 22.70 -16.27
CA VAL A 443 -19.13 23.39 -16.96
C VAL A 443 -18.71 24.78 -17.43
N ASP A 444 -19.46 25.34 -18.37
CA ASP A 444 -19.37 26.76 -18.72
C ASP A 444 -19.98 27.61 -17.59
N GLY A 445 -19.38 28.75 -17.27
CA GLY A 445 -19.94 29.67 -16.29
C GLY A 445 -19.05 30.84 -15.90
N ILE A 446 -19.43 31.50 -14.80
CA ILE A 446 -18.67 32.56 -14.15
C ILE A 446 -18.24 32.08 -12.77
N ALA A 447 -16.94 32.04 -12.51
CA ALA A 447 -16.39 31.65 -11.22
C ALA A 447 -16.59 32.76 -10.17
N GLY A 448 -17.18 32.42 -9.03
CA GLY A 448 -17.25 33.30 -7.86
C GLY A 448 -15.94 33.37 -7.07
N PRO A 449 -15.95 33.99 -5.88
CA PRO A 449 -14.79 33.99 -5.00
C PRO A 449 -14.53 32.59 -4.44
N THR A 450 -13.26 32.29 -4.17
CA THR A 450 -12.84 31.03 -3.54
C THR A 450 -12.84 31.19 -2.02
N THR A 451 -13.58 30.34 -1.32
CA THR A 451 -13.66 30.33 0.15
C THR A 451 -12.76 29.22 0.71
N PRO A 452 -11.65 29.55 1.41
CA PRO A 452 -10.81 28.56 2.05
C PRO A 452 -11.40 28.11 3.39
N ILE A 453 -11.22 26.83 3.71
CA ILE A 453 -11.56 26.22 5.00
C ILE A 453 -10.33 25.49 5.53
N ASP A 454 -9.81 25.91 6.69
CA ASP A 454 -8.69 25.22 7.33
C ASP A 454 -9.12 23.86 7.87
N GLY A 455 -8.16 22.95 7.99
CA GLY A 455 -8.41 21.61 8.46
C GLY A 455 -7.16 20.76 8.61
N ASN A 456 -7.40 19.46 8.71
CA ASN A 456 -6.41 18.40 8.82
C ASN A 456 -6.07 17.83 7.43
N TYR A 457 -5.28 16.75 7.41
CA TYR A 457 -4.84 16.09 6.19
C TYR A 457 -4.90 14.57 6.35
N PHE A 458 -6.11 14.04 6.51
CA PHE A 458 -6.36 12.61 6.37
C PHE A 458 -6.19 12.17 4.91
N THR A 459 -5.93 10.89 4.70
CA THR A 459 -5.90 10.32 3.35
C THR A 459 -7.29 10.30 2.74
N VAL A 460 -7.39 10.57 1.45
CA VAL A 460 -8.64 10.42 0.67
C VAL A 460 -8.80 9.01 0.09
N ASN A 461 -7.88 8.09 0.41
CA ASN A 461 -7.99 6.70 0.01
C ASN A 461 -9.27 6.06 0.56
N PRO A 462 -9.98 5.21 -0.21
CA PRO A 462 -11.20 4.54 0.25
C PRO A 462 -11.07 3.83 1.60
N VAL A 463 -9.87 3.31 1.94
CA VAL A 463 -9.59 2.69 3.25
C VAL A 463 -9.90 3.60 4.44
N ALA A 464 -9.85 4.92 4.26
CA ALA A 464 -10.22 5.92 5.28
C ALA A 464 -11.64 6.47 5.07
N VAL A 465 -12.01 6.82 3.84
CA VAL A 465 -13.33 7.42 3.53
C VAL A 465 -14.50 6.50 3.90
N ASN A 466 -14.28 5.19 3.77
CA ASN A 466 -15.28 4.17 4.10
C ASN A 466 -15.28 3.77 5.59
N GLN A 467 -14.63 4.53 6.48
CA GLN A 467 -14.67 4.30 7.94
C GLN A 467 -15.68 5.20 8.64
N GLU A 468 -16.39 4.68 9.62
CA GLU A 468 -17.46 5.42 10.31
C GLU A 468 -16.96 6.50 11.27
N ASP A 469 -15.76 6.31 11.80
CA ASP A 469 -15.08 7.13 12.80
C ASP A 469 -14.06 8.09 12.20
N ILE A 470 -14.03 8.24 10.87
CA ILE A 470 -13.10 9.12 10.16
C ILE A 470 -13.86 10.02 9.18
N ASP A 471 -13.91 11.32 9.48
CA ASP A 471 -14.65 12.33 8.71
C ASP A 471 -13.75 13.04 7.67
N VAL A 472 -13.22 12.29 6.69
CA VAL A 472 -12.18 12.75 5.74
C VAL A 472 -12.51 14.11 5.09
N TYR A 473 -13.61 14.22 4.35
CA TYR A 473 -13.90 15.40 3.53
C TYR A 473 -14.24 16.67 4.33
N THR A 474 -14.82 16.51 5.53
CA THR A 474 -15.22 17.63 6.39
C THR A 474 -14.13 18.06 7.37
N GLU A 475 -13.23 17.17 7.74
CA GLU A 475 -12.05 17.49 8.57
C GLU A 475 -10.87 17.99 7.75
N ASN A 476 -10.72 17.56 6.49
CA ASN A 476 -9.59 17.97 5.69
C ASN A 476 -9.67 19.43 5.29
N LYS A 477 -8.49 20.06 5.19
CA LYS A 477 -8.33 21.37 4.59
C LYS A 477 -8.88 21.34 3.16
N ARG A 478 -9.67 22.36 2.82
CA ARG A 478 -10.34 22.44 1.53
C ARG A 478 -10.61 23.89 1.14
N ALA A 479 -10.99 24.10 -0.10
CA ALA A 479 -11.51 25.38 -0.58
C ALA A 479 -12.63 25.12 -1.57
N TYR A 480 -13.65 25.98 -1.56
CA TYR A 480 -14.73 25.88 -2.55
C TYR A 480 -14.94 27.17 -3.33
N THR A 481 -15.35 27.01 -4.59
CA THR A 481 -15.68 28.08 -5.53
C THR A 481 -17.04 27.74 -6.14
N ILE A 482 -17.94 28.71 -6.17
CA ILE A 482 -19.25 28.53 -6.81
C ILE A 482 -19.12 28.99 -8.26
N VAL A 483 -19.45 28.12 -9.22
CA VAL A 483 -19.51 28.45 -10.63
C VAL A 483 -20.97 28.69 -11.01
N GLN A 484 -21.28 29.91 -11.44
CA GLN A 484 -22.61 30.26 -11.95
C GLN A 484 -22.70 29.82 -13.42
N SER A 485 -23.33 28.68 -13.65
CA SER A 485 -23.55 28.10 -14.98
C SER A 485 -24.96 28.41 -15.49
N GLU A 486 -25.08 28.66 -16.79
CA GLU A 486 -26.37 28.87 -17.44
C GLU A 486 -27.19 27.57 -17.46
N GLU A 487 -26.56 26.44 -17.80
CA GLU A 487 -27.24 25.15 -17.95
C GLU A 487 -27.37 24.38 -16.63
N PHE A 488 -26.44 24.57 -15.68
CA PHE A 488 -26.40 23.81 -14.43
C PHE A 488 -26.70 24.64 -13.18
N GLY A 489 -27.07 25.91 -13.32
CA GLY A 489 -27.27 26.79 -12.17
C GLY A 489 -25.97 26.99 -11.37
N GLN A 490 -26.06 27.02 -10.05
CA GLN A 490 -24.87 27.09 -9.19
C GLN A 490 -24.27 25.69 -9.02
N VAL A 491 -23.01 25.54 -9.40
CA VAL A 491 -22.20 24.33 -9.17
C VAL A 491 -21.12 24.65 -8.15
N ILE A 492 -21.11 23.96 -7.02
CA ILE A 492 -20.04 24.13 -6.03
C ILE A 492 -18.88 23.21 -6.38
N PHE A 493 -17.75 23.80 -6.72
CA PHE A 493 -16.49 23.11 -6.93
C PHE A 493 -15.69 23.14 -5.63
N ILE A 494 -15.39 21.98 -5.04
CA ILE A 494 -14.67 21.88 -3.75
C ILE A 494 -13.38 21.10 -3.98
N ALA A 495 -12.24 21.76 -3.81
CA ALA A 495 -10.93 21.11 -3.80
C ALA A 495 -10.57 20.72 -2.36
N VAL A 496 -10.28 19.45 -2.12
CA VAL A 496 -9.96 18.87 -0.80
C VAL A 496 -8.53 18.33 -0.81
N GLY A 497 -7.70 18.86 0.10
CA GLY A 497 -6.34 18.36 0.32
C GLY A 497 -6.35 17.04 1.10
N ALA A 498 -5.25 16.30 1.06
CA ALA A 498 -5.09 15.06 1.82
C ALA A 498 -3.66 14.95 2.38
N THR A 499 -3.37 13.86 3.08
CA THR A 499 -2.00 13.59 3.57
C THR A 499 -0.99 13.71 2.42
N MET A 500 0.12 14.39 2.68
CA MET A 500 1.17 14.75 1.71
C MET A 500 0.80 15.85 0.71
N VAL A 501 -0.48 16.12 0.43
CA VAL A 501 -0.95 17.28 -0.37
C VAL A 501 -1.26 18.48 0.50
N GLY A 502 -0.28 19.38 0.63
CA GLY A 502 -0.44 20.60 1.43
C GLY A 502 -1.09 21.77 0.69
N SER A 503 -1.01 21.80 -0.64
CA SER A 503 -1.29 23.01 -1.43
C SER A 503 -2.44 22.81 -2.40
N ILE A 504 -3.49 23.59 -2.19
CA ILE A 504 -4.64 23.75 -3.07
C ILE A 504 -4.46 25.10 -3.75
N ASN A 505 -4.21 25.09 -5.07
CA ASN A 505 -4.01 26.31 -5.83
C ASN A 505 -5.17 26.46 -6.82
N VAL A 506 -5.98 27.49 -6.64
CA VAL A 506 -7.06 27.85 -7.58
C VAL A 506 -6.52 28.95 -8.49
N SER A 507 -6.56 28.72 -9.80
CA SER A 507 -6.01 29.64 -10.80
C SER A 507 -7.04 30.62 -11.35
N VAL A 508 -8.33 30.29 -11.21
CA VAL A 508 -9.43 31.16 -11.66
C VAL A 508 -9.67 32.32 -10.70
N ALA A 509 -9.80 33.52 -11.25
CA ALA A 509 -10.13 34.72 -10.49
C ALA A 509 -11.65 34.86 -10.28
N GLU A 510 -12.03 35.61 -9.25
CA GLU A 510 -13.43 36.00 -9.05
C GLU A 510 -13.95 36.77 -10.29
N ASN A 511 -15.16 36.45 -10.71
CA ASN A 511 -15.85 36.97 -11.90
C ASN A 511 -15.19 36.58 -13.23
N GLN A 512 -14.21 35.67 -13.24
CA GLN A 512 -13.66 35.13 -14.46
C GLN A 512 -14.69 34.23 -15.15
N LYS A 513 -14.92 34.46 -16.45
CA LYS A 513 -15.66 33.54 -17.30
C LYS A 513 -14.78 32.33 -17.62
N VAL A 514 -15.32 31.13 -17.40
CA VAL A 514 -14.66 29.86 -17.68
C VAL A 514 -15.51 29.04 -18.64
N GLN A 515 -14.86 28.35 -19.56
CA GLN A 515 -15.46 27.32 -20.40
C GLN A 515 -15.19 25.94 -19.79
N LYS A 516 -16.06 24.97 -20.05
CA LYS A 516 -15.82 23.58 -19.65
C LYS A 516 -14.50 23.09 -20.28
N GLY A 517 -13.64 22.52 -19.46
CA GLY A 517 -12.28 22.13 -19.85
C GLY A 517 -11.20 23.19 -19.62
N ASP A 518 -11.54 24.45 -19.27
CA ASP A 518 -10.53 25.43 -18.87
C ASP A 518 -9.85 25.02 -17.56
N GLU A 519 -8.55 25.30 -17.42
CA GLU A 519 -7.82 25.04 -16.17
C GLU A 519 -8.41 25.87 -15.02
N PHE A 520 -8.73 25.19 -13.92
CA PHE A 520 -9.35 25.78 -12.73
C PHE A 520 -8.37 25.84 -11.54
N GLY A 521 -7.35 24.98 -11.54
CA GLY A 521 -6.29 24.98 -10.54
C GLY A 521 -5.45 23.70 -10.55
N TRP A 522 -4.69 23.47 -9.47
CA TRP A 522 -3.88 22.27 -9.29
C TRP A 522 -3.59 21.92 -7.84
N PHE A 523 -3.25 20.65 -7.61
CA PHE A 523 -2.68 20.15 -6.37
C PHE A 523 -1.17 19.92 -6.52
N SER A 524 -0.38 20.32 -5.52
CA SER A 524 1.01 19.84 -5.41
C SER A 524 1.05 18.41 -4.84
N PHE A 525 2.23 17.77 -4.81
CA PHE A 525 2.37 16.32 -4.57
C PHE A 525 1.48 15.71 -3.49
N GLY A 526 0.86 14.56 -3.82
CA GLY A 526 0.17 13.62 -2.92
C GLY A 526 -1.24 13.23 -3.44
N GLY A 527 -2.07 12.58 -2.61
CA GLY A 527 -3.47 12.28 -2.97
C GLY A 527 -4.41 13.46 -2.73
N SER A 528 -5.42 13.66 -3.57
CA SER A 528 -6.36 14.78 -3.45
C SER A 528 -7.76 14.40 -3.95
N THR A 529 -8.75 15.25 -3.69
CA THR A 529 -10.12 15.00 -4.16
C THR A 529 -10.81 16.29 -4.55
N ILE A 530 -11.57 16.24 -5.62
CA ILE A 530 -12.52 17.28 -6.01
C ILE A 530 -13.92 16.75 -5.73
N LEU A 531 -14.73 17.55 -5.04
CA LEU A 531 -16.16 17.31 -4.90
C LEU A 531 -16.90 18.32 -5.77
N LEU A 532 -17.88 17.86 -6.55
CA LEU A 532 -18.83 18.74 -7.22
C LEU A 532 -20.21 18.55 -6.59
N LEU A 533 -20.83 19.64 -6.16
CA LEU A 533 -22.21 19.64 -5.68
C LEU A 533 -23.11 20.31 -6.72
N PHE A 534 -24.20 19.62 -7.03
CA PHE A 534 -25.28 20.13 -7.87
C PHE A 534 -26.56 20.19 -7.05
N ALA A 535 -27.35 21.25 -7.21
CA ALA A 535 -28.67 21.34 -6.61
C ALA A 535 -29.58 20.19 -7.10
N PRO A 536 -30.65 19.83 -6.36
CA PRO A 536 -31.57 18.79 -6.79
C PRO A 536 -32.11 19.01 -8.21
N ASN A 537 -32.28 17.93 -8.98
CA ASN A 537 -32.82 17.96 -10.35
C ASN A 537 -32.02 18.82 -11.34
N THR A 538 -30.71 18.98 -11.13
CA THR A 538 -29.84 19.77 -12.02
C THR A 538 -29.17 18.93 -13.11
N ILE A 539 -28.72 17.72 -12.76
CA ILE A 539 -27.88 16.88 -13.63
C ILE A 539 -28.40 15.44 -13.68
N GLU A 540 -28.39 14.85 -14.86
CA GLU A 540 -28.52 13.41 -15.09
C GLU A 540 -27.12 12.85 -15.38
N PHE A 541 -26.57 12.07 -14.45
CA PHE A 541 -25.27 11.43 -14.64
C PHE A 541 -25.29 10.32 -15.68
N ASP A 542 -24.14 10.09 -16.30
CA ASP A 542 -23.96 8.98 -17.22
C ASP A 542 -24.24 7.63 -16.53
N LYS A 543 -24.95 6.75 -17.26
CA LYS A 543 -25.52 5.53 -16.68
C LYS A 543 -24.46 4.56 -16.15
N ASP A 544 -23.34 4.42 -16.83
CA ASP A 544 -22.24 3.56 -16.43
C ASP A 544 -21.60 4.04 -15.12
N LEU A 545 -21.45 5.36 -14.96
CA LEU A 545 -20.91 6.03 -13.79
C LEU A 545 -21.80 5.80 -12.56
N LEU A 546 -23.13 5.90 -12.73
CA LEU A 546 -24.11 5.54 -11.70
C LEU A 546 -24.08 4.05 -11.34
N VAL A 547 -24.04 3.17 -12.34
CA VAL A 547 -24.00 1.71 -12.12
C VAL A 547 -22.75 1.30 -11.35
N ASN A 548 -21.60 1.89 -11.68
CA ASN A 548 -20.34 1.63 -11.00
C ASN A 548 -20.34 2.18 -9.58
N SER A 549 -20.85 3.41 -9.37
CA SER A 549 -20.88 4.05 -8.05
C SER A 549 -21.87 3.42 -7.07
N ASN A 550 -22.89 2.72 -7.57
CA ASN A 550 -23.76 1.87 -6.75
C ASN A 550 -23.07 0.58 -6.27
N LYS A 551 -21.90 0.27 -6.83
CA LYS A 551 -20.97 -0.73 -6.31
C LYS A 551 -19.85 0.04 -5.58
N PRO A 552 -19.14 -0.58 -4.62
CA PRO A 552 -18.00 0.05 -3.96
C PRO A 552 -16.76 0.04 -4.88
N ILE A 553 -16.90 0.55 -6.11
CA ILE A 553 -15.87 0.58 -7.15
C ILE A 553 -15.85 1.97 -7.78
N GLU A 554 -14.67 2.55 -7.91
CA GLU A 554 -14.47 3.81 -8.62
C GLU A 554 -14.32 3.58 -10.12
N THR A 555 -14.67 4.60 -10.92
CA THR A 555 -14.43 4.59 -12.37
C THR A 555 -13.26 5.50 -12.71
N TYR A 556 -12.21 4.99 -13.35
CA TYR A 556 -11.14 5.82 -13.87
C TYR A 556 -11.61 6.53 -15.13
N ILE A 557 -11.59 7.86 -15.08
CA ILE A 557 -11.93 8.76 -16.18
C ILE A 557 -10.93 9.91 -16.25
N LYS A 558 -10.85 10.57 -17.40
CA LYS A 558 -9.90 11.64 -17.70
C LYS A 558 -10.60 13.00 -17.78
N VAL A 559 -9.84 14.08 -17.64
CA VAL A 559 -10.33 15.44 -17.93
C VAL A 559 -11.01 15.45 -19.30
N GLY A 560 -12.21 16.04 -19.37
CA GLY A 560 -12.95 16.20 -20.62
C GLY A 560 -13.94 15.08 -20.94
N ASP A 561 -13.85 13.92 -20.28
CA ASP A 561 -14.86 12.86 -20.41
C ASP A 561 -16.22 13.34 -19.92
N SER A 562 -17.31 12.98 -20.60
CA SER A 562 -18.67 13.26 -20.11
C SER A 562 -18.87 12.63 -18.73
N ILE A 563 -19.54 13.34 -17.82
CA ILE A 563 -20.00 12.75 -16.54
C ILE A 563 -21.53 12.81 -16.40
N GLY A 564 -22.18 13.64 -17.20
CA GLY A 564 -23.62 13.79 -17.21
C GLY A 564 -24.07 15.00 -18.02
N LYS A 565 -25.38 15.17 -18.12
CA LYS A 565 -26.02 16.26 -18.86
C LYS A 565 -26.99 17.04 -17.99
N SER A 566 -27.21 18.30 -18.34
CA SER A 566 -28.19 19.15 -17.66
C SER A 566 -29.61 18.61 -17.83
N LEU A 567 -30.40 18.70 -16.77
CA LEU A 567 -31.84 18.45 -16.77
C LEU A 567 -32.67 19.70 -17.12
N LYS A 568 -32.01 20.84 -17.35
CA LYS A 568 -32.67 22.07 -17.78
C LYS A 568 -33.20 21.90 -19.20
N ASN A 569 -34.51 22.08 -19.37
CA ASN A 569 -35.19 21.97 -20.66
C ASN A 569 -34.75 23.06 -21.62
#